data_AF-A0A822IV55-F1
#
_entry.id   AF-A0A822IV55-F1
#
_cell.length_a   1.000
_cell.length_b   1.000
_cell.length_c   1.000
_cell.angle_alpha   90.00
_cell.angle_beta   90.00
_cell.angle_gamma   90.00
#
_symmetry.space_group_name_H-M   'P 1'
#
loop_
_entity.id
_entity.type
_entity.pdbx_description
1 polymer ?
#
loop_
_entity_poly.entity_id
_entity_poly.type
_entity_poly.pdbx_seq_one_letter_code
_entity_poly.pdbx_strand_id
1 'polypeptide(L)' 'MVGEKATTDITISKDSLGFEECKDSAVEGCTIAKNTRKELEEKTGKSVISNENYLHLTGKKQRKVKGFLSK' A
#
# COMPACT_ATOMS: atom_id res chain seq x y z
N MET A 1 2.13 1.36 -7.58
CA MET A 1 1.65 2.38 -6.61
C MET A 1 2.74 3.42 -6.33
N VAL A 2 2.44 4.63 -5.83
CA VAL A 2 3.51 5.64 -5.55
C VAL A 2 4.50 5.15 -4.49
N GLY A 3 4.00 4.64 -3.36
CA GLY A 3 4.86 4.17 -2.27
C GLY A 3 5.73 2.97 -2.64
N GLU A 4 5.22 2.08 -3.50
CA GLU A 4 5.97 0.93 -4.01
C GLU A 4 7.16 1.39 -4.88
N LYS A 5 6.92 2.31 -5.81
CA LYS A 5 7.97 2.86 -6.67
C LYS A 5 9.00 3.63 -5.86
N ALA A 6 8.54 4.50 -4.95
CA ALA A 6 9.42 5.26 -4.07
C ALA A 6 10.28 4.34 -3.18
N THR A 7 9.67 3.33 -2.54
CA THR A 7 10.40 2.35 -1.72
C THR A 7 11.44 1.62 -2.55
N THR A 8 11.07 1.14 -3.74
CA THR A 8 11.98 0.42 -4.64
C THR A 8 13.16 1.28 -5.05
N ASP A 9 12.91 2.51 -5.49
CA ASP A 9 13.96 3.42 -5.93
C ASP A 9 14.89 3.80 -4.76
N ILE A 10 14.36 3.96 -3.54
CA ILE A 10 15.16 4.20 -2.33
C ILE A 10 16.02 2.97 -1.98
N THR A 11 15.41 1.78 -1.94
CA THR A 11 16.12 0.53 -1.64
C THR A 11 17.28 0.32 -2.61
N ILE A 12 17.06 0.54 -3.92
CA ILE A 12 18.12 0.44 -4.94
C ILE A 12 19.17 1.53 -4.74
N SER A 13 18.76 2.79 -4.52
CA SER A 13 19.68 3.91 -4.36
C SER A 13 20.55 3.80 -3.12
N LYS A 14 20.06 3.17 -2.05
CA LYS A 14 20.77 2.98 -0.78
C LYS A 14 21.48 1.65 -0.67
N ASP A 15 21.35 0.78 -1.69
CA ASP A 15 21.82 -0.61 -1.66
C ASP A 15 21.38 -1.32 -0.37
N SER A 16 20.10 -1.17 -0.02
CA SER A 16 19.55 -1.78 1.19
C SER A 16 19.34 -3.27 0.99
N LEU A 17 20.11 -4.09 1.70
CA LEU A 17 20.14 -5.55 1.55
C LEU A 17 19.57 -6.25 2.79
N GLY A 18 19.78 -5.66 3.97
CA GLY A 18 19.32 -6.19 5.24
C GLY A 18 17.86 -5.83 5.58
N PHE A 19 17.27 -6.57 6.53
CA PHE A 19 15.91 -6.31 6.99
C PHE A 19 15.72 -4.89 7.55
N GLU A 20 16.62 -4.43 8.42
CA GLU A 20 16.50 -3.09 9.02
C GLU A 20 16.66 -1.98 7.97
N GLU A 21 17.60 -2.13 7.03
CA GLU A 21 17.78 -1.17 5.93
C GLU A 21 16.57 -1.12 4.98
N CYS A 22 16.00 -2.28 4.67
CA CYS A 22 14.79 -2.37 3.87
C CYS A 22 13.57 -1.78 4.60
N LYS A 23 13.50 -1.96 5.93
CA LYS A 23 12.46 -1.37 6.77
C LYS A 23 12.56 0.16 6.78
N ASP A 24 13.76 0.71 6.90
CA ASP A 24 13.98 2.17 6.84
C ASP A 24 13.62 2.72 5.45
N SER A 25 14.05 2.03 4.38
CA SER A 25 13.67 2.37 3.00
C SER A 25 12.16 2.36 2.78
N ALA A 26 11.45 1.38 3.36
CA ALA A 26 9.99 1.30 3.30
C ALA A 26 9.32 2.46 4.05
N VAL A 27 9.84 2.85 5.22
CA VAL A 27 9.32 4.02 5.98
C VAL A 27 9.47 5.30 5.16
N GLU A 28 10.61 5.49 4.50
CA GLU A 28 10.84 6.65 3.63
C GLU A 28 9.93 6.65 2.40
N GLY A 29 9.82 5.51 1.70
CA GLY A 29 8.92 5.38 0.56
C GLY A 29 7.45 5.61 0.91
N CYS A 30 6.99 5.10 2.06
CA CYS A 30 5.66 5.40 2.60
C CYS A 30 5.47 6.88 2.95
N THR A 31 6.50 7.53 3.48
CA THR A 31 6.46 8.96 3.82
C THR A 31 6.29 9.81 2.56
N ILE A 32 7.01 9.49 1.48
CA ILE A 32 6.85 10.14 0.17
C ILE A 32 5.41 9.96 -0.33
N ALA A 33 4.89 8.73 -0.34
CA ALA A 33 3.52 8.47 -0.79
C ALA A 33 2.46 9.23 0.03
N LYS A 34 2.65 9.33 1.34
CA LYS A 34 1.78 10.10 2.23
C LYS A 34 1.78 11.59 1.86
N ASN A 35 2.96 12.15 1.57
CA ASN A 35 3.09 13.55 1.19
C ASN A 35 2.47 13.80 -0.19
N THR A 36 2.76 12.95 -1.19
CA THR A 36 2.13 13.02 -2.52
C THR A 36 0.61 12.96 -2.44
N ARG A 37 0.06 12.06 -1.61
CA ARG A 37 -1.39 11.99 -1.36
C ARG A 37 -1.93 13.32 -0.84
N LYS A 38 -1.33 13.86 0.21
CA LYS A 38 -1.76 15.12 0.84
C LYS A 38 -1.71 16.29 -0.15
N GLU A 39 -0.61 16.44 -0.87
CA GLU A 39 -0.43 17.51 -1.85
C GLU A 39 -1.46 17.42 -2.99
N LEU A 40 -1.74 16.20 -3.45
CA LEU A 40 -2.75 15.96 -4.48
C LEU A 40 -4.17 16.29 -3.98
N GLU A 41 -4.53 15.83 -2.77
CA GLU A 41 -5.84 16.13 -2.16
C GLU A 41 -6.01 17.63 -1.93
N GLU A 42 -4.95 18.32 -1.47
CA GLU A 42 -4.95 19.77 -1.26
C GLU A 42 -5.14 20.55 -2.57
N LYS A 43 -4.39 20.20 -3.62
CA LYS A 43 -4.49 20.89 -4.92
C LYS A 43 -5.80 20.61 -5.66
N THR A 44 -6.38 19.42 -5.48
CA THR A 44 -7.59 19.01 -6.22
C THR A 44 -8.88 19.24 -5.44
N GLY A 45 -8.81 19.44 -4.12
CA GLY A 45 -9.97 19.52 -3.23
C GLY A 45 -10.79 18.21 -3.16
N LYS A 46 -10.26 17.10 -3.68
CA LYS A 46 -10.93 15.80 -3.74
C LYS A 46 -10.11 14.77 -3.00
N SER A 47 -10.77 13.92 -2.22
CA SER A 47 -10.08 12.77 -1.61
C SER A 47 -9.72 11.75 -2.69
N VAL A 48 -8.51 11.20 -2.58
CA VAL A 48 -8.03 10.15 -3.48
C VAL A 48 -8.27 8.75 -2.92
N ILE A 49 -8.75 8.65 -1.68
CA ILE A 49 -9.18 7.40 -1.06
C ILE A 49 -10.70 7.30 -1.09
N SER A 50 -11.21 6.09 -1.32
CA SER A 50 -12.63 5.79 -1.14
C SER A 50 -12.81 4.99 0.16
N ASN A 51 -13.98 5.13 0.79
CA ASN A 51 -14.39 4.26 1.90
C ASN A 51 -14.96 2.92 1.40
N GLU A 52 -14.85 2.64 0.11
CA GLU A 52 -15.43 1.46 -0.51
C GLU A 52 -14.55 0.23 -0.27
N ASN A 53 -15.17 -0.87 0.14
CA ASN A 53 -14.45 -2.13 0.33
C ASN A 53 -14.22 -2.80 -1.02
N TYR A 54 -12.96 -3.09 -1.34
CA TYR A 54 -12.56 -3.79 -2.57
C TYR A 54 -13.30 -5.12 -2.83
N LEU A 55 -13.67 -5.87 -1.78
CA LEU A 55 -14.43 -7.12 -1.92
C LEU A 55 -15.84 -6.89 -2.47
N HIS A 56 -16.45 -5.74 -2.14
CA HIS A 56 -17.77 -5.37 -2.65
C HIS A 56 -17.68 -4.83 -4.09
N LEU A 57 -16.54 -4.24 -4.46
CA LEU A 57 -16.30 -3.68 -5.79
C LEU A 57 -15.96 -4.73 -6.85
N THR A 58 -15.33 -5.85 -6.45
CA THR A 58 -14.81 -6.83 -7.41
C THR A 58 -15.69 -8.05 -7.65
N GLY A 59 -16.90 -8.09 -7.09
CA GLY A 59 -17.91 -9.11 -7.40
C GLY A 59 -17.35 -10.54 -7.46
N LYS A 60 -16.55 -10.97 -6.47
CA LYS A 60 -15.96 -12.32 -6.52
C LYS A 60 -16.88 -13.36 -5.87
N LYS A 61 -17.29 -14.32 -6.71
CA LYS A 61 -17.91 -15.62 -6.37
C LYS A 61 -17.35 -16.12 -5.03
N GLN A 62 -18.23 -16.26 -4.05
CA GLN A 62 -17.91 -16.74 -2.70
C GLN A 62 -17.03 -18.00 -2.80
N ARG A 63 -15.75 -17.89 -2.40
CA ARG A 63 -14.95 -19.09 -2.15
C ARG A 63 -15.53 -19.72 -0.88
N LYS A 64 -16.36 -20.75 -1.05
CA LYS A 64 -16.80 -21.61 0.05
C LYS A 64 -15.56 -22.26 0.66
N VAL A 65 -14.99 -21.63 1.68
CA VAL A 65 -14.10 -22.34 2.60
C VAL A 65 -15.02 -23.31 3.34
N LYS A 66 -14.96 -24.60 2.99
CA LYS A 66 -15.55 -25.65 3.83
C LYS A 66 -14.82 -25.56 5.16
N GLY A 67 -15.47 -24.96 6.16
CA GLY A 67 -15.01 -24.99 7.54
C GLY A 67 -14.86 -26.44 7.95
N PHE A 68 -13.63 -26.85 8.26
CA PHE A 68 -13.38 -28.09 8.96
C PHE A 68 -13.65 -27.81 10.45
N LEU A 69 -14.94 -27.80 10.82
CA LEU A 69 -15.30 -28.12 12.19
C LEU A 69 -15.44 -29.64 12.26
N SER A 70 -14.48 -30.29 12.92
CA SER A 70 -14.76 -31.57 13.57
C SER A 70 -13.92 -31.69 14.83
N LYS A 71 -14.65 -31.58 15.95
CA LYS A 71 -14.36 -31.99 17.33
C LYS A 71 -13.40 -31.12 18.15
#